data_AF-R7J639-F1
#
_entry.id   AF-R7J639-F1
#
_cell.length_a   1.000
_cell.length_b   1.000
_cell.length_c   1.000
_cell.angle_alpha   90.00
_cell.angle_beta   90.00
_cell.angle_gamma   90.00
#
_symmetry.space_group_name_H-M   'P 1'
#
loop_
_entity.id
_entity.type
_entity.pdbx_description
1 polymer ?
#
loop_
_entity_poly.entity_id
_entity_poly.type
_entity_poly.pdbx_seq_one_letter_code
_entity_poly.pdbx_strand_id
1 'polypeptide(L)'
;MKEIIINLSRRLSLMLKEKSNVIILLLVLNIWLVLYVYVETLDAQYHYYMNMKTTVEQVHNIKIDKYNGQIEKELSTEEQLIRKNNRKFHLYYFVKSFM
;
A
#
# COMPACT_ATOMS: atom_id res chain seq x y z
N MET A 1 -31.50 37.42 -1.82
CA MET A 1 -30.23 36.67 -1.94
C MET A 1 -29.70 36.13 -0.61
N LYS A 2 -29.55 36.95 0.44
CA LYS A 2 -29.08 36.49 1.77
C LYS A 2 -29.91 35.33 2.36
N GLU A 3 -31.24 35.43 2.36
CA GLU A 3 -32.11 34.35 2.85
C GLU A 3 -32.02 33.06 2.04
N ILE A 4 -31.81 33.16 0.73
CA ILE A 4 -31.64 32.00 -0.16
C ILE A 4 -30.34 31.27 0.21
N ILE A 5 -29.25 32.03 0.44
CA ILE A 5 -27.96 31.48 0.85
C ILE A 5 -28.06 30.81 2.24
N ILE A 6 -28.78 31.42 3.18
CA ILE A 6 -28.99 30.88 4.54
C ILE A 6 -29.85 29.60 4.50
N ASN A 7 -30.91 29.56 3.69
CA ASN A 7 -31.72 28.36 3.54
C ASN A 7 -30.95 27.23 2.84
N LEU A 8 -30.11 27.56 1.86
CA LEU A 8 -29.26 26.60 1.18
C LEU A 8 -28.24 25.98 2.14
N SER A 9 -27.54 26.79 2.95
CA SER A 9 -26.56 26.31 3.92
C SER A 9 -27.19 25.44 5.00
N ARG A 10 -28.39 25.80 5.48
CA ARG A 10 -29.13 25.03 6.48
C ARG A 10 -29.60 23.68 5.93
N ARG A 11 -30.08 23.62 4.69
CA ARG A 11 -30.45 22.37 4.01
C ARG A 11 -29.24 21.48 3.75
N LEU A 12 -28.13 22.06 3.28
CA LEU A 12 -26.87 21.33 3.10
C LEU A 12 -26.36 20.74 4.41
N SER A 13 -26.40 21.52 5.49
CA SER A 13 -26.00 21.06 6.82
C SER A 13 -26.83 19.88 7.30
N LEU A 14 -28.16 19.93 7.12
CA LEU A 14 -29.06 18.83 7.46
C LEU A 14 -28.80 17.58 6.61
N MET A 15 -28.63 17.74 5.29
CA MET A 15 -28.31 16.62 4.40
C MET A 15 -26.96 15.96 4.76
N LEU A 16 -25.95 16.76 5.07
CA LEU A 16 -24.65 16.25 5.53
C LEU A 16 -24.80 15.52 6.87
N LYS A 17 -25.64 15.99 7.78
CA LYS A 17 -25.86 15.36 9.08
C LYS A 17 -26.60 14.03 8.98
N GLU A 18 -27.56 13.92 8.05
CA GLU A 18 -28.33 12.70 7.81
C GLU A 18 -27.55 11.65 7.01
N LYS A 19 -26.72 12.08 6.06
CA LYS A 19 -25.97 11.20 5.16
C LYS A 19 -24.51 10.99 5.58
N SER A 20 -24.03 11.66 6.62
CA SER A 20 -22.65 11.56 7.11
C SER A 20 -22.22 10.12 7.34
N ASN A 21 -23.05 9.30 7.96
CA ASN A 21 -22.73 7.89 8.23
C ASN A 21 -22.49 7.10 6.94
N VAL A 22 -23.31 7.35 5.91
CA VAL A 22 -23.16 6.70 4.59
C VAL A 22 -21.89 7.20 3.91
N ILE A 23 -21.61 8.50 3.97
CA ILE A 23 -20.39 9.09 3.40
C ILE A 23 -19.15 8.50 4.09
N ILE A 24 -19.13 8.43 5.42
CA ILE A 24 -18.03 7.84 6.20
C ILE A 24 -17.84 6.37 5.83
N LEU A 25 -18.92 5.58 5.74
CA LEU A 25 -18.84 4.18 5.34
C LEU A 25 -18.25 4.02 3.94
N LEU A 26 -18.69 4.83 2.98
CA LEU A 26 -18.15 4.82 1.61
C LEU A 26 -16.67 5.21 1.58
N LEU A 27 -16.25 6.18 2.39
CA LEU A 27 -14.83 6.57 2.50
C LEU A 27 -13.98 5.44 3.08
N VAL A 28 -14.46 4.76 4.13
CA VAL A 28 -13.77 3.60 4.72
C VAL A 28 -13.65 2.46 3.71
N LEU A 29 -14.73 2.15 2.99
CA LEU A 29 -14.71 1.14 1.92
C LEU A 29 -13.76 1.53 0.78
N ASN A 30 -13.71 2.81 0.41
CA ASN A 30 -12.82 3.30 -0.62
C ASN A 30 -11.34 3.15 -0.20
N ILE A 31 -11.01 3.53 1.03
CA ILE A 31 -9.65 3.33 1.58
C ILE A 31 -9.29 1.85 1.57
N TRP A 32 -10.20 0.97 2.00
CA TRP A 32 -9.98 -0.47 1.99
C TRP A 32 -9.69 -0.99 0.57
N LEU A 33 -10.49 -0.58 -0.42
CA LEU A 33 -10.28 -0.96 -1.82
C LEU A 33 -8.92 -0.49 -2.36
N VAL A 34 -8.52 0.74 -2.05
CA VAL A 34 -7.22 1.28 -2.46
C VAL A 34 -6.07 0.47 -1.85
N LEU A 35 -6.18 0.10 -0.57
CA LEU A 35 -5.18 -0.75 0.09
C LEU A 35 -5.12 -2.15 -0.53
N TYR A 36 -6.26 -2.72 -0.92
CA TYR A 36 -6.33 -4.01 -1.61
C TYR A 36 -5.61 -3.96 -2.95
N VAL A 37 -5.96 -2.99 -3.80
CA VAL A 37 -5.33 -2.82 -5.11
C VAL A 37 -3.82 -2.56 -4.96
N TYR A 38 -3.40 -1.80 -3.95
CA TYR A 38 -1.99 -1.58 -3.66
C TYR A 38 -1.23 -2.88 -3.35
N VAL A 39 -1.79 -3.76 -2.50
CA VAL A 39 -1.17 -5.05 -2.16
C VAL A 39 -1.09 -5.96 -3.39
N GLU A 40 -2.18 -6.12 -4.13
CA GLU A 40 -2.23 -6.94 -5.35
C GLU A 40 -1.24 -6.46 -6.41
N THR A 41 -1.14 -5.14 -6.61
CA THR A 41 -0.18 -4.56 -7.56
C THR A 41 1.25 -4.85 -7.14
N LEU A 42 1.57 -4.74 -5.85
CA LEU A 42 2.90 -5.08 -5.34
C LEU A 42 3.23 -6.56 -5.46
N ASP A 43 2.26 -7.45 -5.24
CA ASP A 43 2.44 -8.89 -5.45
C ASP A 43 2.73 -9.20 -6.92
N ALA A 44 1.97 -8.63 -7.84
CA ALA A 44 2.21 -8.79 -9.28
C ALA A 44 3.61 -8.28 -9.68
N GLN A 45 4.02 -7.11 -9.19
CA GLN A 45 5.36 -6.57 -9.43
C GLN A 45 6.45 -7.47 -8.83
N TYR A 46 6.24 -7.98 -7.61
CA TYR A 46 7.19 -8.87 -6.95
C TYR A 46 7.35 -10.19 -7.72
N HIS A 47 6.25 -10.80 -8.19
CA HIS A 47 6.30 -12.00 -9.02
C HIS A 47 7.04 -11.76 -10.34
N TYR A 48 6.75 -10.65 -11.02
CA TYR A 48 7.46 -10.28 -12.24
C TYR A 48 8.96 -10.12 -12.00
N TYR A 49 9.33 -9.38 -10.94
CA TYR A 49 10.71 -9.17 -10.55
C TYR A 49 11.41 -10.50 -10.23
N MET A 50 10.79 -11.38 -9.45
CA MET A 50 11.38 -12.66 -9.07
C MET A 50 11.61 -13.57 -10.28
N ASN A 51 10.69 -13.60 -11.24
CA ASN A 51 10.86 -14.37 -12.48
C ASN A 51 12.05 -13.86 -13.29
N MET A 52 12.14 -12.53 -13.45
CA MET A 52 13.27 -11.91 -14.16
C MET A 52 14.59 -12.16 -13.44
N LYS A 53 14.61 -11.96 -12.11
CA LYS A 53 15.76 -12.25 -11.26
C LYS A 53 16.25 -13.68 -11.46
N THR A 54 15.37 -14.68 -11.31
CA THR A 54 15.74 -16.10 -11.47
C THR A 54 16.31 -16.39 -12.86
N THR A 55 15.77 -15.76 -13.90
CA THR A 55 16.29 -15.91 -15.26
C THR A 55 17.71 -15.35 -15.38
N VAL A 56 17.97 -14.16 -14.85
CA VAL A 56 19.29 -13.52 -14.85
C VAL A 56 20.29 -14.32 -14.03
N GLU A 57 19.88 -14.81 -12.85
CA GLU A 57 20.71 -15.66 -11.99
C GLU A 57 21.11 -16.96 -12.71
N GLN A 58 20.20 -17.58 -13.47
CA GLN A 58 20.48 -18.79 -14.26
C GLN A 58 21.41 -18.53 -15.45
N VAL A 59 21.18 -17.45 -16.20
CA VAL A 59 21.98 -17.12 -17.40
C VAL A 59 23.41 -16.74 -17.04
N HIS A 60 23.59 -15.97 -15.96
CA HIS A 60 24.90 -15.44 -15.57
C HIS A 60 25.58 -16.23 -14.44
N ASN A 61 24.91 -17.25 -13.88
CA ASN A 61 25.38 -18.04 -12.74
C ASN A 61 25.82 -17.17 -11.55
N ILE A 62 25.07 -16.09 -11.29
CA ILE A 62 25.26 -15.18 -10.15
C ILE A 62 24.04 -15.27 -9.24
N LYS A 63 24.20 -14.85 -7.98
CA LYS A 63 23.06 -14.63 -7.07
C LYS A 63 22.84 -13.14 -6.88
N ILE A 64 21.58 -12.73 -6.89
CA ILE A 64 21.14 -11.34 -6.76
C ILE A 64 20.36 -11.18 -5.46
N ASP A 65 20.68 -10.16 -4.69
CA ASP A 65 19.96 -9.78 -3.50
C ASP A 65 18.56 -9.24 -3.85
N LYS A 66 17.53 -9.87 -3.29
CA LYS A 66 16.12 -9.50 -3.52
C LYS A 66 15.73 -8.14 -2.92
N TYR A 67 16.51 -7.60 -1.99
CA TYR A 67 16.18 -6.36 -1.29
C TYR A 67 16.60 -5.12 -2.08
N ASN A 68 17.76 -5.16 -2.74
CA ASN A 68 18.34 -4.00 -3.44
C ASN A 68 18.78 -4.29 -4.89
N GLY A 69 18.66 -5.54 -5.37
CA GLY A 69 19.04 -5.94 -6.73
C GLY A 69 20.55 -6.01 -7.00
N GLN A 70 21.39 -5.89 -5.96
CA GLN A 70 22.84 -6.05 -6.10
C GLN A 70 23.24 -7.53 -6.11
N ILE A 71 24.50 -7.85 -6.44
CA ILE A 71 25.02 -9.21 -6.26
C ILE A 71 24.95 -9.56 -4.77
N GLU A 72 24.50 -10.78 -4.47
CA GLU A 72 24.34 -11.26 -3.10
C GLU A 72 25.67 -11.21 -2.34
N LYS A 73 25.65 -10.57 -1.17
CA LYS A 73 26.79 -10.45 -0.26
C LYS A 73 26.38 -10.89 1.14
N GLU A 74 27.35 -11.29 1.96
CA GLU A 74 27.10 -11.47 3.38
C GLU A 74 26.74 -10.13 4.04
N LEU A 75 25.65 -10.13 4.78
CA LEU A 75 25.11 -8.94 5.45
C LEU A 75 25.63 -8.87 6.88
N SER A 76 26.00 -7.67 7.31
CA SER A 76 26.31 -7.43 8.73
C SER A 76 25.05 -7.55 9.60
N THR A 77 25.23 -7.80 10.89
CA THR A 77 24.11 -7.85 11.86
C THR A 77 23.27 -6.57 11.83
N GLU A 78 23.90 -5.41 11.64
CA GLU A 78 23.21 -4.11 11.52
C GLU A 78 22.38 -4.03 10.24
N GLU A 79 22.94 -4.41 9.09
CA GLU A 79 22.22 -4.42 7.81
C GLU A 79 21.00 -5.36 7.87
N GLN A 80 21.14 -6.52 8.50
CA GLN A 80 20.04 -7.45 8.72
C GLN A 80 18.94 -6.84 9.59
N LEU A 81 19.32 -6.13 10.66
CA LEU A 81 18.37 -5.49 11.58
C LEU A 81 17.61 -4.35 10.89
N ILE A 82 18.31 -3.53 10.09
CA ILE A 82 17.69 -2.47 9.29
C ILE A 82 16.65 -3.06 8.33
N ARG A 83 17.01 -4.11 7.58
CA ARG A 83 16.09 -4.76 6.64
C ARG A 83 14.88 -5.37 7.35
N LYS A 84 15.09 -5.98 8.52
CA LYS A 84 14.00 -6.52 9.35
C LYS A 84 13.05 -5.43 9.83
N ASN A 85 13.58 -4.29 10.28
CA ASN A 85 12.77 -3.16 10.71
C ASN A 85 12.01 -2.54 9.54
N ASN A 86 12.66 -2.33 8.39
CA ASN A 86 12.01 -1.83 7.19
C ASN A 86 10.85 -2.73 6.78
N ARG A 87 11.05 -4.06 6.80
CA ARG A 87 9.97 -5.02 6.53
C ARG A 87 8.80 -4.90 7.51
N LYS A 88 9.09 -4.74 8.80
CA LYS A 88 8.07 -4.64 9.85
C LYS A 88 7.17 -3.41 9.69
N PHE A 89 7.74 -2.27 9.29
CA PHE A 89 7.01 -1.00 9.16
C PHE A 89 6.47 -0.74 7.75
N HIS A 90 6.80 -1.58 6.77
CA HIS A 90 6.37 -1.38 5.40
C HIS A 90 4.88 -1.71 5.25
N LEU A 91 4.11 -0.72 4.73
CA LEU A 91 2.65 -0.75 4.66
C LEU A 91 2.10 -2.05 4.05
N TYR A 92 2.71 -2.54 2.97
CA TYR A 92 2.35 -3.83 2.38
C TYR A 92 2.27 -4.98 3.39
N TYR A 93 3.29 -5.20 4.21
CA TYR A 93 3.29 -6.33 5.16
C TYR A 93 2.29 -6.12 6.28
N PHE A 94 2.06 -4.86 6.67
CA PHE A 94 1.02 -4.52 7.63
C PHE A 94 -0.36 -4.86 7.06
N VAL A 95 -0.72 -4.30 5.89
CA VAL A 95 -2.03 -4.49 5.25
C VAL A 95 -2.28 -5.96 4.90
N LYS A 96 -1.28 -6.64 4.32
CA LYS A 96 -1.39 -8.05 3.93
C LYS A 96 -1.63 -9.00 5.11
N SER A 97 -1.33 -8.59 6.35
CA SER A 97 -1.65 -9.39 7.53
C SER A 97 -3.13 -9.35 7.93
N PHE A 98 -3.89 -8.36 7.42
CA PHE A 98 -5.32 -8.18 7.68
C PHE A 98 -6.22 -8.59 6.50
N MET A 99 -5.62 -8.97 5.37
CA MET A 99 -6.30 -9.48 4.19
C MET A 99 -6.24 -11.01 4.16
#